data_AF-A0A6C0D781-F1
#
_entry.id   AF-A0A6C0D781-F1
#
_cell.length_a   1.000
_cell.length_b   1.000
_cell.length_c   1.000
_cell.angle_alpha   90.00
_cell.angle_beta   90.00
_cell.angle_gamma   90.00
#
_symmetry.space_group_name_H-M   'P 1'
#
loop_
_entity.id
_entity.type
_entity.pdbx_description
1 polymer ?
#
loop_
_entity_poly.entity_id
_entity_poly.type
_entity_poly.pdbx_seq_one_letter_code
_entity_poly.pdbx_strand_id
1 'polypeptide(L)'
;MELPGTLWIVLLLLVLFLTLEVLFPKTLEEGFTNLVGFYEDEKDKNNFFSQFAPRRSDVGFNKEETNYIQDPRYFRGYVDVQKFGFNHDFCRVVVPEKVQTDLQASNLQKVEQDYKKYGDLAKAFFTCALAGTSGLSSVSYRSKDVSQGLELSRDDYMRDIKSENLYAYCRILKTADNSYQPLCLRALDKGFNDTNEIDPNPPENILNLLEFYDGCVGWLRFRDDMADYTKTLIVQKGGGIHIPEDPNPSVTQGLSFNGVDQFLRISDAPDLTMGRIIKLRSIRAFSMWVYFDSFTNNAHIFDFGDGAGNNNIFLGIIGRGDESVNSNEIRPLLCDASSQQNTLPNYPSGPHPCKETTPQNLMLLKANVNEFECKLFDTIPDKLDSSSKVPDTAKVVPTRATLLYEVWDSKQRKMRIKVSGVIPLKKWCHISITAKTNDSLRPDIAIYINGTQVHVELSGFLPQAASTTNNYIGKSNWSNASSQYELKDQLFNGKVFDFRMYNTVMSETKIKKSIQWGMDLLAIK
;
A
#
# COMPACT_ATOMS: atom_id res chain seq x y z
N MET A 1 68.01 -34.45 36.25
CA MET A 1 66.64 -34.11 36.67
C MET A 1 65.74 -34.65 35.60
N GLU A 2 65.32 -35.91 35.74
CA GLU A 2 64.49 -36.58 34.74
C GLU A 2 63.07 -36.02 34.85
N LEU A 3 62.60 -35.38 33.78
CA LEU A 3 61.22 -34.91 33.70
C LEU A 3 60.30 -36.15 33.81
N PRO A 4 59.30 -36.14 34.71
CA PRO A 4 58.41 -37.27 34.90
C PRO A 4 57.73 -37.63 33.58
N GLY A 5 57.65 -38.92 33.25
CA GLY A 5 57.16 -39.41 31.95
C GLY A 5 55.76 -38.91 31.56
N THR A 6 54.95 -38.48 32.52
CA THR A 6 53.66 -37.81 32.30
C THR A 6 53.80 -36.47 31.56
N LEU A 7 54.88 -35.73 31.79
CA LEU A 7 55.12 -34.43 31.16
C LEU A 7 55.47 -34.58 29.67
N TRP A 8 56.16 -35.64 29.30
CA TRP A 8 56.43 -35.98 27.90
C TRP A 8 55.17 -36.41 27.15
N ILE A 9 54.25 -37.11 27.81
CA ILE A 9 52.96 -37.50 27.24
C ILE A 9 52.11 -36.26 26.96
N VAL A 10 52.06 -35.31 27.92
CA VAL A 10 51.34 -34.04 27.73
C VAL A 10 51.96 -33.21 26.61
N LEU A 11 53.29 -33.13 26.55
CA LEU A 11 53.99 -32.39 25.49
C LEU A 11 53.72 -33.00 24.10
N LEU A 12 53.76 -34.33 23.99
CA LEU A 12 53.48 -35.04 22.74
C LEU A 12 52.02 -34.88 22.30
N LEU A 13 51.07 -34.94 23.23
CA LEU A 13 49.67 -34.65 22.94
C LEU A 13 49.49 -33.21 22.45
N LEU A 14 50.15 -32.25 23.09
CA LEU A 14 50.05 -30.84 22.71
C LEU A 14 50.64 -30.58 21.32
N VAL A 15 51.80 -31.19 21.00
CA VAL A 15 52.39 -31.12 19.65
C VAL A 15 51.51 -31.81 18.62
N LEU A 16 50.92 -32.97 18.95
CA LEU A 16 49.99 -33.69 18.08
C LEU A 16 48.77 -32.82 17.74
N PHE A 17 48.14 -32.21 18.73
CA PHE A 17 47.01 -31.30 18.53
C PHE A 17 47.39 -30.12 17.65
N LEU A 18 48.54 -29.48 17.90
CA LEU A 18 49.07 -28.39 17.06
C LEU A 18 49.29 -28.82 15.60
N THR A 19 49.86 -30.01 15.39
CA THR A 19 50.07 -30.51 14.03
C THR A 19 48.77 -30.88 13.31
N LEU A 20 47.78 -31.42 14.03
CA LEU A 20 46.47 -31.73 13.47
C LEU A 20 45.69 -30.46 13.11
N GLU A 21 45.82 -29.40 13.90
CA GLU A 21 45.23 -28.08 13.64
C GLU A 21 45.82 -27.45 12.37
N VAL A 22 47.14 -27.54 12.16
CA VAL A 22 47.81 -27.04 10.95
C VAL A 22 47.42 -27.83 9.69
N LEU A 23 47.25 -29.15 9.81
CA LEU A 23 47.00 -30.02 8.65
C LEU A 23 45.52 -30.13 8.28
N PHE A 24 44.61 -29.97 9.24
CA PHE A 24 43.16 -30.14 9.05
C PHE A 24 42.34 -28.97 9.64
N PRO A 25 42.53 -27.74 9.15
CA PRO A 25 41.98 -26.51 9.74
C PRO A 25 40.45 -26.40 9.68
N LYS A 26 39.76 -27.28 8.95
CA LYS A 26 38.29 -27.26 8.79
C LYS A 26 37.54 -28.21 9.72
N THR A 27 38.25 -29.03 10.50
CA THR A 27 37.67 -30.13 11.30
C THR A 27 37.84 -29.96 12.81
N LEU A 28 38.72 -29.05 13.25
CA LEU A 28 38.92 -28.69 14.65
C LEU A 28 38.62 -27.18 14.80
N GLU A 29 37.45 -26.84 15.32
CA GLU A 29 37.01 -25.45 15.58
C GLU A 29 37.27 -25.01 17.03
N GLU A 30 38.46 -25.25 17.57
CA GLU A 30 38.85 -24.66 18.87
C GLU A 30 40.31 -24.20 18.81
N GLY A 31 40.51 -22.90 18.59
CA GLY A 31 41.85 -22.30 18.60
C GLY A 31 41.91 -20.95 17.87
N PHE A 32 41.65 -19.87 18.60
CA PHE A 32 42.06 -18.49 18.25
C PHE A 32 41.51 -17.83 16.95
N THR A 33 40.74 -18.51 16.09
CA THR A 33 40.11 -17.88 14.91
C THR A 33 38.84 -17.08 15.24
N ASN A 34 38.25 -17.28 16.41
CA ASN A 34 37.10 -16.47 16.90
C ASN A 34 37.46 -15.02 17.26
N LEU A 35 38.70 -14.57 17.02
CA LEU A 35 39.11 -13.17 17.15
C LEU A 35 38.96 -12.35 15.86
N VAL A 36 38.47 -12.96 14.77
CA VAL A 36 38.19 -12.24 13.52
C VAL A 36 36.67 -12.10 13.40
N GLY A 37 36.19 -10.86 13.55
CA GLY A 37 34.76 -10.55 13.46
C GLY A 37 34.13 -11.10 12.17
N PHE A 38 32.85 -11.42 12.24
CA PHE A 38 32.05 -11.72 11.07
C PHE A 38 31.91 -10.46 10.21
N TYR A 39 32.81 -10.30 9.23
CA TYR A 39 32.79 -9.22 8.24
C TYR A 39 32.18 -9.75 6.93
N GLU A 40 31.08 -9.13 6.51
CA GLU A 40 30.37 -9.46 5.26
C GLU A 40 31.09 -8.89 4.02
N ASP A 41 31.81 -7.77 4.15
CA ASP A 41 32.53 -7.13 3.05
C ASP A 41 34.02 -7.54 3.04
N GLU A 42 34.57 -7.87 1.87
CA GLU A 42 35.99 -8.22 1.68
C GLU A 42 36.92 -7.04 2.02
N LYS A 43 36.44 -5.79 1.89
CA LYS A 43 37.19 -4.59 2.29
C LYS A 43 37.40 -4.48 3.80
N ASP A 44 36.45 -5.01 4.60
CA ASP A 44 36.50 -4.92 6.05
C ASP A 44 37.41 -6.01 6.67
N LYS A 45 37.58 -7.15 6.00
CA LYS A 45 38.38 -8.30 6.46
C LYS A 45 39.89 -8.00 6.58
N ASN A 46 40.39 -7.06 5.77
CA ASN A 46 41.84 -6.80 5.66
C ASN A 46 42.31 -5.58 6.47
N ASN A 47 41.43 -4.92 7.22
CA ASN A 47 41.80 -3.77 8.03
C ASN A 47 42.41 -4.18 9.36
N PHE A 48 43.63 -3.73 9.65
CA PHE A 48 44.39 -4.03 10.88
C PHE A 48 43.57 -3.78 12.17
N PHE A 49 42.77 -2.71 12.18
CA PHE A 49 41.96 -2.32 13.33
C PHE A 49 40.74 -3.22 13.60
N SER A 50 40.34 -4.04 12.63
CA SER A 50 39.24 -5.00 12.78
C SER A 50 39.51 -6.05 13.88
N GLN A 51 40.78 -6.35 14.14
CA GLN A 51 41.22 -7.28 15.19
C GLN A 51 41.15 -6.68 16.61
N PHE A 52 41.24 -5.35 16.72
CA PHE A 52 41.30 -4.65 18.01
C PHE A 52 39.94 -4.10 18.45
N ALA A 53 39.06 -3.79 17.51
CA ALA A 53 37.69 -3.33 17.75
C ALA A 53 36.70 -4.25 17.01
N PRO A 54 36.45 -5.47 17.52
CA PRO A 54 35.50 -6.37 16.90
C PRO A 54 34.08 -5.81 17.00
N ARG A 55 33.25 -6.15 15.99
CA ARG A 55 31.81 -5.91 16.03
C ARG A 55 31.23 -6.50 17.32
N ARG A 56 30.27 -5.80 17.90
CA ARG A 56 29.58 -6.24 19.11
C ARG A 56 28.77 -7.51 18.84
N SER A 57 28.82 -8.48 19.77
CA SER A 57 28.10 -9.75 19.68
C SER A 57 26.75 -9.75 20.42
N ASP A 58 26.52 -8.72 21.23
CA ASP A 58 25.31 -8.51 22.01
C ASP A 58 24.23 -7.70 21.28
N VAL A 59 24.60 -6.94 20.25
CA VAL A 59 23.68 -6.09 19.46
C VAL A 59 23.88 -6.34 17.96
N GLY A 60 22.80 -6.43 17.20
CA GLY A 60 22.82 -6.59 15.75
C GLY A 60 21.42 -6.61 15.15
N PHE A 61 21.30 -7.04 13.88
CA PHE A 61 20.04 -6.98 13.13
C PHE A 61 18.82 -7.65 13.80
N ASN A 62 19.06 -8.68 14.61
CA ASN A 62 18.02 -9.46 15.28
C ASN A 62 18.20 -9.49 16.82
N LYS A 63 19.11 -8.68 17.36
CA LYS A 63 19.50 -8.73 18.78
C LYS A 63 19.70 -7.32 19.34
N GLU A 64 19.15 -7.05 20.51
CA GLU A 64 19.18 -5.73 21.14
C GLU A 64 19.42 -5.84 22.65
N GLU A 65 19.89 -4.77 23.28
CA GLU A 65 20.03 -4.66 24.73
C GLU A 65 18.66 -4.77 25.44
N THR A 66 18.65 -5.40 26.61
CA THR A 66 17.45 -5.54 27.46
C THR A 66 16.80 -4.17 27.73
N ASN A 67 15.47 -4.11 27.68
CA ASN A 67 14.63 -2.90 27.80
C ASN A 67 14.57 -2.00 26.56
N TYR A 68 15.18 -2.39 25.45
CA TYR A 68 15.08 -1.66 24.18
C TYR A 68 14.60 -2.57 23.07
N ILE A 69 13.78 -2.01 22.19
CA ILE A 69 13.29 -2.67 20.98
C ILE A 69 13.77 -1.84 19.80
N GLN A 70 14.50 -2.46 18.87
CA GLN A 70 14.85 -1.85 17.60
C GLN A 70 13.63 -1.78 16.67
N ASP A 71 13.45 -0.66 15.97
CA ASP A 71 12.44 -0.54 14.91
C ASP A 71 13.10 -0.78 13.55
N PRO A 72 12.89 -1.95 12.92
CA PRO A 72 13.61 -2.33 11.71
C PRO A 72 13.16 -1.58 10.46
N ARG A 73 12.10 -0.77 10.54
CA ARG A 73 11.59 0.06 9.44
C ARG A 73 12.45 1.29 9.17
N TYR A 74 13.28 1.70 10.14
CA TYR A 74 14.27 2.75 9.99
C TYR A 74 15.64 2.16 9.64
N PHE A 75 16.61 3.02 9.33
CA PHE A 75 17.97 2.62 9.06
C PHE A 75 18.51 1.75 10.20
N ARG A 76 19.05 0.59 9.81
CA ARG A 76 19.84 -0.28 10.66
C ARG A 76 21.00 -0.83 9.86
N GLY A 77 22.21 -0.73 10.40
CA GLY A 77 23.40 -1.20 9.68
C GLY A 77 24.70 -0.83 10.36
N TYR A 78 25.76 -1.44 9.87
CA TYR A 78 27.13 -1.14 10.29
C TYR A 78 27.65 0.08 9.54
N VAL A 79 28.20 1.03 10.28
CA VAL A 79 28.82 2.27 9.75
C VAL A 79 30.08 2.60 10.56
N ASP A 80 30.77 3.65 10.18
CA ASP A 80 31.92 4.18 10.92
C ASP A 80 31.55 5.55 11.54
N VAL A 81 31.25 5.55 12.84
CA VAL A 81 31.09 6.79 13.62
C VAL A 81 32.31 7.07 14.50
N GLN A 82 33.22 6.09 14.67
CA GLN A 82 34.45 6.22 15.44
C GLN A 82 35.68 6.67 14.62
N LYS A 83 35.55 6.76 13.29
CA LYS A 83 36.62 7.12 12.32
C LYS A 83 37.74 6.08 12.22
N PHE A 84 37.45 4.80 12.36
CA PHE A 84 38.47 3.75 12.18
C PHE A 84 38.73 3.37 10.72
N GLY A 85 37.95 3.90 9.77
CA GLY A 85 38.10 3.68 8.34
C GLY A 85 37.41 2.42 7.81
N PHE A 86 36.53 1.79 8.60
CA PHE A 86 35.75 0.61 8.22
C PHE A 86 34.42 0.53 8.97
N ASN A 87 33.44 -0.17 8.43
CA ASN A 87 32.08 -0.19 9.00
C ASN A 87 31.92 -1.25 10.09
N HIS A 88 31.82 -0.83 11.35
CA HIS A 88 31.77 -1.74 12.51
C HIS A 88 30.84 -1.29 13.64
N ASP A 89 30.41 -0.03 13.65
CA ASP A 89 29.46 0.49 14.62
C ASP A 89 28.04 0.17 14.16
N PHE A 90 27.27 -0.53 14.99
CA PHE A 90 25.91 -0.91 14.63
C PHE A 90 24.92 0.21 15.01
N CYS A 91 24.48 0.97 14.01
CA CYS A 91 23.54 2.06 14.22
C CYS A 91 22.10 1.65 13.89
N ARG A 92 21.15 2.09 14.71
CA ARG A 92 19.70 1.83 14.55
C ARG A 92 18.84 2.85 15.29
N VAL A 93 17.55 2.88 14.97
CA VAL A 93 16.53 3.53 15.81
C VAL A 93 16.03 2.54 16.86
N VAL A 94 16.05 2.94 18.13
CA VAL A 94 15.54 2.15 19.25
C VAL A 94 14.41 2.87 19.96
N VAL A 95 13.52 2.09 20.56
CA VAL A 95 12.42 2.56 21.40
C VAL A 95 12.53 1.86 22.75
N PRO A 96 12.40 2.58 23.88
CA PRO A 96 12.36 1.94 25.18
C PRO A 96 11.13 1.03 25.27
N GLU A 97 11.36 -0.21 25.70
CA GLU A 97 10.32 -1.17 25.99
C GLU A 97 9.47 -0.65 27.14
N LYS A 98 8.13 -0.68 27.01
CA LYS A 98 7.26 -0.35 28.14
C LYS A 98 7.40 -1.46 29.18
N VAL A 99 8.07 -1.17 30.28
CA VAL A 99 8.03 -2.04 31.46
C VAL A 99 6.57 -2.17 31.89
N GLN A 100 6.06 -3.39 31.86
CA GLN A 100 4.67 -3.73 32.14
C GLN A 100 4.39 -3.63 33.65
N THR A 101 4.42 -2.43 34.24
CA THR A 101 4.09 -2.22 35.67
C THR A 101 2.64 -1.85 35.94
N ASP A 102 1.85 -1.47 34.92
CA ASP A 102 0.46 -1.03 35.13
C ASP A 102 -0.54 -1.94 34.40
N LEU A 103 -0.72 -3.16 34.90
CA LEU A 103 -1.84 -4.04 34.53
C LEU A 103 -2.97 -3.93 35.56
N GLN A 104 -3.58 -2.76 35.65
CA GLN A 104 -4.98 -2.61 36.09
C GLN A 104 -5.64 -1.45 35.33
N ALA A 105 -5.93 -1.67 34.05
CA ALA A 105 -6.92 -0.88 33.34
C ALA A 105 -7.81 -1.84 32.56
N SER A 106 -8.90 -2.23 33.22
CA SER A 106 -10.04 -2.88 32.60
C SER A 106 -10.69 -1.91 31.60
N ASN A 107 -11.09 -2.47 30.44
CA ASN A 107 -11.91 -1.86 29.39
C ASN A 107 -11.21 -0.89 28.44
N LEU A 108 -10.47 -1.42 27.47
CA LEU A 108 -10.32 -0.82 26.12
C LEU A 108 -9.77 -1.82 25.09
N GLN A 109 -10.49 -2.94 24.90
CA GLN A 109 -10.33 -3.81 23.73
C GLN A 109 -10.82 -3.06 22.47
N LYS A 110 -9.98 -2.23 21.84
CA LYS A 110 -10.03 -1.94 20.37
C LYS A 110 -8.93 -1.03 19.78
N VAL A 111 -7.94 -0.56 20.54
CA VAL A 111 -6.82 0.24 19.99
C VAL A 111 -5.44 -0.33 20.41
N GLU A 112 -5.45 -1.46 21.11
CA GLU A 112 -4.29 -1.99 21.85
C GLU A 112 -3.31 -2.86 21.05
N GLN A 113 -3.64 -3.26 19.81
CA GLN A 113 -2.78 -4.18 19.05
C GLN A 113 -1.62 -3.50 18.32
N ASP A 114 -1.75 -2.23 17.93
CA ASP A 114 -0.66 -1.49 17.27
C ASP A 114 0.32 -0.86 18.30
N TYR A 115 -0.16 -0.56 19.52
CA TYR A 115 0.65 0.04 20.60
C TYR A 115 1.45 -0.96 21.45
N LYS A 116 1.18 -2.27 21.33
CA LYS A 116 1.88 -3.31 22.10
C LYS A 116 3.20 -3.77 21.46
N LYS A 117 3.44 -3.46 20.18
CA LYS A 117 4.61 -3.97 19.43
C LYS A 117 5.79 -3.00 19.36
N TYR A 118 5.54 -1.70 19.55
CA TYR A 118 6.56 -0.66 19.52
C TYR A 118 6.31 0.25 20.72
N GLY A 119 7.33 0.52 21.53
CA GLY A 119 7.21 1.31 22.76
C GLY A 119 6.71 2.74 22.52
N ASP A 120 6.92 3.63 23.49
CA ASP A 120 6.54 5.03 23.32
C ASP A 120 7.40 5.70 22.22
N LEU A 121 6.84 5.88 21.01
CA LEU A 121 7.54 6.48 19.86
C LEU A 121 8.04 7.90 20.17
N ALA A 122 7.43 8.61 21.14
CA ALA A 122 7.91 9.90 21.61
C ALA A 122 9.29 9.81 22.31
N LYS A 123 9.67 8.61 22.75
CA LYS A 123 10.97 8.30 23.36
C LYS A 123 11.88 7.53 22.40
N ALA A 124 11.54 7.44 21.12
CA ALA A 124 12.43 6.86 20.13
C ALA A 124 13.64 7.77 19.90
N PHE A 125 14.80 7.18 19.70
CA PHE A 125 16.03 7.90 19.36
C PHE A 125 16.93 7.06 18.46
N PHE A 126 17.84 7.75 17.75
CA PHE A 126 18.85 7.09 16.93
C PHE A 126 20.11 6.84 17.75
N THR A 127 20.70 5.64 17.64
CA THR A 127 21.86 5.27 18.45
C THR A 127 22.76 4.26 17.75
N CYS A 128 24.05 4.32 18.08
CA CYS A 128 25.07 3.42 17.58
C CYS A 128 25.71 2.63 18.71
N ALA A 129 25.73 1.31 18.58
CA ALA A 129 26.48 0.45 19.46
C ALA A 129 27.94 0.41 18.97
N LEU A 130 28.82 1.12 19.67
CA LEU A 130 30.23 1.31 19.28
C LEU A 130 31.01 -0.01 19.34
N ALA A 131 31.88 -0.30 18.38
CA ALA A 131 32.68 -1.53 18.43
C ALA A 131 33.65 -1.56 19.62
N GLY A 132 34.06 -2.77 20.04
CA GLY A 132 34.92 -2.95 21.21
C GLY A 132 34.27 -2.65 22.58
N THR A 133 33.01 -2.19 22.61
CA THR A 133 32.26 -1.89 23.84
C THR A 133 31.27 -2.99 24.25
N SER A 134 31.59 -4.25 23.91
CA SER A 134 30.72 -5.39 24.20
C SER A 134 30.41 -5.49 25.70
N GLY A 135 29.14 -5.65 26.07
CA GLY A 135 28.69 -5.69 27.47
C GLY A 135 28.54 -4.32 28.14
N LEU A 136 28.90 -3.22 27.48
CA LEU A 136 28.53 -1.86 27.90
C LEU A 136 27.20 -1.44 27.27
N SER A 137 26.59 -0.36 27.76
CA SER A 137 25.32 0.10 27.22
C SER A 137 25.43 0.46 25.73
N SER A 138 24.58 -0.16 24.92
CA SER A 138 24.46 -0.02 23.47
C SER A 138 23.77 1.27 23.02
N VAL A 139 23.19 2.00 23.98
CA VAL A 139 22.46 3.26 23.78
C VAL A 139 23.24 4.49 24.25
N SER A 140 24.49 4.30 24.68
CA SER A 140 25.33 5.37 25.20
C SER A 140 25.66 6.44 24.15
N TYR A 141 25.91 6.03 22.91
CA TYR A 141 26.11 6.91 21.77
C TYR A 141 24.77 7.12 21.05
N ARG A 142 24.09 8.23 21.34
CA ARG A 142 22.73 8.47 20.86
C ARG A 142 22.46 9.92 20.45
N SER A 143 21.38 10.10 19.68
CA SER A 143 20.76 11.39 19.42
C SER A 143 19.82 11.79 20.56
N LYS A 144 19.23 12.98 20.43
CA LYS A 144 18.01 13.36 21.17
C LYS A 144 16.85 12.40 20.87
N ASP A 145 15.89 12.36 21.78
CA ASP A 145 14.63 11.64 21.60
C ASP A 145 13.66 12.43 20.73
N VAL A 146 12.63 11.76 20.18
CA VAL A 146 11.56 12.42 19.39
C VAL A 146 10.86 13.54 20.18
N SER A 147 10.58 13.31 21.46
CA SER A 147 10.00 14.31 22.37
C SER A 147 10.93 15.51 22.63
N GLN A 148 12.23 15.37 22.38
CA GLN A 148 13.24 16.41 22.51
C GLN A 148 13.56 17.10 21.17
N GLY A 149 12.79 16.81 20.12
CA GLY A 149 12.91 17.45 18.80
C GLY A 149 13.56 16.61 17.71
N LEU A 150 13.81 15.31 17.94
CA LEU A 150 14.25 14.42 16.87
C LEU A 150 13.09 14.13 15.90
N GLU A 151 13.23 14.55 14.65
CA GLU A 151 12.25 14.18 13.61
C GLU A 151 12.67 12.92 12.86
N LEU A 152 11.99 11.80 13.08
CA LEU A 152 12.28 10.56 12.33
C LEU A 152 11.70 10.63 10.91
N SER A 153 12.35 10.00 9.94
CA SER A 153 11.83 9.80 8.59
C SER A 153 12.04 8.35 8.19
N ARG A 154 11.10 7.77 7.43
CA ARG A 154 11.24 6.41 6.89
C ARG A 154 12.30 6.35 5.78
N ASP A 155 12.59 7.49 5.17
CA ASP A 155 13.69 7.64 4.20
C ASP A 155 14.91 8.20 4.92
N ASP A 156 15.53 7.34 5.72
CA ASP A 156 16.75 7.61 6.44
C ASP A 156 17.92 6.78 5.91
N TYR A 157 19.11 7.33 6.06
CA TYR A 157 20.34 6.72 5.58
C TYR A 157 21.53 7.25 6.36
N MET A 158 22.66 6.58 6.27
CA MET A 158 23.91 7.08 6.84
C MET A 158 24.94 7.34 5.75
N ARG A 159 25.65 8.47 5.89
CA ARG A 159 26.65 8.88 4.91
C ARG A 159 27.68 9.82 5.52
N ASP A 160 28.91 9.74 5.03
CA ASP A 160 29.91 10.78 5.27
C ASP A 160 29.65 12.00 4.37
N ILE A 161 29.16 13.06 4.99
CA ILE A 161 28.79 14.31 4.31
C ILE A 161 29.98 15.26 4.09
N LYS A 162 31.10 15.08 4.80
CA LYS A 162 32.27 15.98 4.76
C LYS A 162 33.56 15.32 4.25
N SER A 163 33.48 14.04 3.87
CA SER A 163 34.67 13.26 3.47
C SER A 163 35.72 13.19 4.58
N GLU A 164 35.27 13.11 5.84
CA GLU A 164 36.12 13.01 7.04
C GLU A 164 36.18 11.58 7.61
N ASN A 165 35.66 10.59 6.88
CA ASN A 165 35.38 9.23 7.32
C ASN A 165 34.50 9.20 8.59
N LEU A 166 33.51 10.10 8.64
CA LEU A 166 32.60 10.22 9.76
C LEU A 166 31.16 10.22 9.28
N TYR A 167 30.47 9.12 9.51
CA TYR A 167 29.12 8.95 9.02
C TYR A 167 28.11 9.75 9.86
N ALA A 168 27.27 10.52 9.17
CA ALA A 168 26.17 11.28 9.73
C ALA A 168 24.84 10.55 9.48
N TYR A 169 23.88 10.73 10.38
CA TYR A 169 22.54 10.16 10.26
C TYR A 169 21.63 11.13 9.50
N CYS A 170 21.29 10.79 8.26
CA CYS A 170 20.57 11.62 7.32
C CYS A 170 19.12 11.17 7.14
N ARG A 171 18.21 12.13 6.96
CA ARG A 171 16.77 11.92 6.80
C ARG A 171 16.20 12.92 5.81
N ILE A 172 15.22 12.50 5.02
CA ILE A 172 14.42 13.46 4.24
C ILE A 172 13.40 14.11 5.17
N LEU A 173 13.57 15.41 5.43
CA LEU A 173 12.72 16.20 6.32
C LEU A 173 12.21 17.45 5.62
N LYS A 174 11.10 17.97 6.14
CA LYS A 174 10.47 19.19 5.63
C LYS A 174 11.04 20.40 6.36
N THR A 175 11.60 21.34 5.61
CA THR A 175 12.17 22.58 6.14
C THR A 175 11.11 23.64 6.40
N ALA A 176 11.49 24.72 7.08
CA ALA A 176 10.61 25.88 7.33
C ALA A 176 10.08 26.52 6.04
N ASP A 177 10.87 26.43 4.95
CA ASP A 177 10.49 26.92 3.62
C ASP A 177 9.53 25.97 2.88
N ASN A 178 8.98 24.96 3.58
CA ASN A 178 8.06 23.97 3.06
C ASN A 178 8.66 23.07 1.94
N SER A 179 9.98 23.11 1.76
CA SER A 179 10.75 22.23 0.85
C SER A 179 11.32 21.02 1.59
N TYR A 180 11.44 19.88 0.91
CA TYR A 180 12.07 18.69 1.47
C TYR A 180 13.57 18.69 1.20
N GLN A 181 14.37 18.46 2.24
CA GLN A 181 15.83 18.43 2.16
C GLN A 181 16.40 17.23 2.92
N PRO A 182 17.56 16.70 2.49
CA PRO A 182 18.30 15.68 3.22
C PRO A 182 19.03 16.32 4.40
N LEU A 183 18.44 16.23 5.59
CA LEU A 183 18.97 16.79 6.83
C LEU A 183 19.65 15.71 7.66
N CYS A 184 20.90 15.98 8.06
CA CYS A 184 21.78 15.03 8.72
C CYS A 184 22.20 15.49 10.11
N LEU A 185 22.21 14.56 11.06
CA LEU A 185 22.87 14.73 12.35
C LEU A 185 24.30 14.23 12.24
N ARG A 186 25.25 15.15 12.34
CA ARG A 186 26.67 14.84 12.32
C ARG A 186 27.05 14.02 13.57
N ALA A 187 27.83 12.96 13.39
CA ALA A 187 28.45 12.25 14.49
C ALA A 187 29.52 13.12 15.20
N LEU A 188 29.57 13.06 16.53
CA LEU A 188 30.56 13.70 17.41
C LEU A 188 31.25 12.62 18.25
N ASP A 189 32.19 12.99 19.11
CA ASP A 189 32.95 12.02 19.93
C ASP A 189 32.08 11.20 20.90
N LYS A 190 30.94 11.75 21.36
CA LYS A 190 30.09 11.14 22.40
C LYS A 190 28.64 10.90 21.98
N GLY A 191 28.27 11.24 20.75
CA GLY A 191 26.89 11.12 20.28
C GLY A 191 26.69 11.93 19.00
N PHE A 192 25.43 12.25 18.69
CA PHE A 192 25.11 13.05 17.52
C PHE A 192 24.98 14.53 17.85
N ASN A 193 25.25 15.37 16.85
CA ASN A 193 24.97 16.80 16.92
C ASN A 193 23.47 17.06 17.06
N ASP A 194 23.14 18.17 17.69
CA ASP A 194 21.78 18.62 17.93
C ASP A 194 21.18 19.40 16.76
N THR A 195 22.04 19.94 15.89
CA THR A 195 21.64 20.70 14.71
C THR A 195 21.72 19.86 13.45
N ASN A 196 20.74 20.05 12.57
CA ASN A 196 20.73 19.43 11.26
C ASN A 196 21.68 20.17 10.30
N GLU A 197 22.51 19.42 9.59
CA GLU A 197 23.31 19.89 8.47
C GLU A 197 22.74 19.31 7.16
N ILE A 198 22.81 20.05 6.05
CA ILE A 198 22.32 19.56 4.75
C ILE A 198 23.36 18.65 4.12
N ASP A 199 22.96 17.49 3.59
CA ASP A 199 23.83 16.66 2.74
C ASP A 199 24.00 17.34 1.36
N PRO A 200 25.21 17.79 1.00
CA PRO A 200 25.43 18.47 -0.28
C PRO A 200 25.34 17.52 -1.48
N ASN A 201 25.55 16.21 -1.30
CA ASN A 201 25.69 15.25 -2.40
C ASN A 201 24.96 13.93 -2.09
N PRO A 202 23.63 13.94 -1.84
CA PRO A 202 22.92 12.74 -1.44
C PRO A 202 22.99 11.63 -2.52
N PRO A 203 22.91 10.35 -2.14
CA PRO A 203 22.87 9.23 -3.07
C PRO A 203 21.75 9.34 -4.12
N GLU A 204 21.92 8.70 -5.29
CA GLU A 204 20.96 8.80 -6.40
C GLU A 204 19.54 8.36 -6.03
N ASN A 205 19.40 7.29 -5.23
CA ASN A 205 18.09 6.86 -4.72
C ASN A 205 17.43 7.95 -3.86
N ILE A 206 18.20 8.66 -3.03
CA ILE A 206 17.70 9.77 -2.20
C ILE A 206 17.33 10.97 -3.07
N LEU A 207 18.11 11.27 -4.11
CA LEU A 207 17.78 12.33 -5.08
C LEU A 207 16.43 12.06 -5.78
N ASN A 208 16.19 10.81 -6.19
CA ASN A 208 14.92 10.42 -6.79
C ASN A 208 13.76 10.54 -5.78
N LEU A 209 13.97 10.16 -4.52
CA LEU A 209 12.97 10.37 -3.47
C LEU A 209 12.69 11.85 -3.20
N LEU A 210 13.71 12.72 -3.17
CA LEU A 210 13.55 14.16 -3.02
C LEU A 210 12.71 14.75 -4.18
N GLU A 211 12.94 14.30 -5.42
CA GLU A 211 12.11 14.68 -6.56
C GLU A 211 10.66 14.22 -6.38
N PHE A 212 10.42 13.05 -5.76
CA PHE A 212 9.08 12.57 -5.45
C PHE A 212 8.40 13.33 -4.33
N TYR A 213 9.16 13.80 -3.34
CA TYR A 213 8.67 14.65 -2.26
C TYR A 213 8.33 16.07 -2.73
N ASP A 214 9.00 16.56 -3.78
CA ASP A 214 8.75 17.89 -4.31
C ASP A 214 7.27 18.06 -4.73
N GLY A 215 6.61 19.06 -4.13
CA GLY A 215 5.18 19.34 -4.30
C GLY A 215 4.22 18.25 -3.81
N CYS A 216 4.69 17.22 -3.10
CA CYS A 216 3.84 16.16 -2.57
C CYS A 216 3.09 16.64 -1.33
N VAL A 217 1.77 16.41 -1.29
CA VAL A 217 0.91 16.78 -0.15
C VAL A 217 0.36 15.56 0.59
N GLY A 218 0.58 14.37 0.07
CA GLY A 218 0.15 13.12 0.67
C GLY A 218 0.77 11.96 -0.09
N TRP A 219 1.42 11.06 0.63
CA TRP A 219 2.10 9.91 0.05
C TRP A 219 1.93 8.66 0.90
N LEU A 220 1.10 7.75 0.39
CA LEU A 220 0.86 6.43 0.96
C LEU A 220 1.53 5.38 0.06
N ARG A 221 2.66 4.83 0.49
CA ARG A 221 3.42 3.85 -0.32
C ARG A 221 2.72 2.51 -0.42
N PHE A 222 2.07 2.08 0.67
CA PHE A 222 1.50 0.73 0.77
C PHE A 222 2.51 -0.38 0.46
N ARG A 223 3.77 -0.17 0.85
CA ARG A 223 4.85 -1.15 0.64
C ARG A 223 4.92 -2.11 1.82
N ASP A 224 5.06 -1.54 3.01
CA ASP A 224 5.28 -2.15 4.31
C ASP A 224 4.44 -1.50 5.41
N ASP A 225 3.95 -0.27 5.21
CA ASP A 225 3.04 0.38 6.13
C ASP A 225 1.89 1.11 5.40
N MET A 226 0.95 1.61 6.21
CA MET A 226 -0.15 2.48 5.75
C MET A 226 0.03 3.92 6.25
N ALA A 227 1.27 4.31 6.55
CA ALA A 227 1.57 5.65 7.06
C ALA A 227 1.71 6.66 5.92
N ASP A 228 1.46 7.93 6.24
CA ASP A 228 1.71 9.03 5.32
C ASP A 228 3.14 9.55 5.45
N TYR A 229 3.89 9.48 4.35
CA TYR A 229 5.30 9.87 4.28
C TYR A 229 5.49 11.39 4.29
N THR A 230 4.45 12.17 3.99
CA THR A 230 4.46 13.64 4.17
C THR A 230 4.00 14.07 5.57
N LYS A 231 3.53 13.13 6.42
CA LYS A 231 3.04 13.34 7.79
C LYS A 231 1.90 14.36 7.91
N THR A 232 1.06 14.43 6.87
CA THR A 232 -0.06 15.38 6.75
C THR A 232 -1.42 14.70 6.84
N LEU A 233 -1.50 13.45 6.40
CA LEU A 233 -2.72 12.64 6.38
C LEU A 233 -2.81 11.76 7.62
N ILE A 234 -4.04 11.59 8.08
CA ILE A 234 -4.47 10.60 9.05
C ILE A 234 -5.22 9.53 8.27
N VAL A 235 -4.79 8.27 8.42
CA VAL A 235 -5.38 7.12 7.73
C VAL A 235 -6.19 6.29 8.73
N GLN A 236 -7.46 6.05 8.40
CA GLN A 236 -8.36 5.19 9.16
C GLN A 236 -8.73 3.95 8.35
N LYS A 237 -8.72 2.81 9.04
CA LYS A 237 -8.93 1.47 8.46
C LYS A 237 -10.41 1.07 8.55
N GLY A 238 -10.98 0.54 7.46
CA GLY A 238 -12.30 -0.10 7.42
C GLY A 238 -12.19 -1.59 7.06
N GLY A 239 -13.09 -2.44 7.58
CA GLY A 239 -13.16 -3.86 7.21
C GLY A 239 -11.95 -4.71 7.61
N GLY A 240 -11.22 -4.31 8.67
CA GLY A 240 -10.04 -5.04 9.14
C GLY A 240 -8.86 -5.05 8.15
N ILE A 241 -8.83 -4.08 7.21
CA ILE A 241 -7.73 -3.95 6.25
C ILE A 241 -6.38 -3.75 6.96
N HIS A 242 -5.38 -4.50 6.54
CA HIS A 242 -4.04 -4.51 7.13
C HIS A 242 -2.99 -4.84 6.07
N ILE A 243 -1.79 -4.29 6.25
CA ILE A 243 -0.59 -4.64 5.50
C ILE A 243 0.44 -5.22 6.48
N PRO A 244 1.08 -6.36 6.18
CA PRO A 244 2.16 -6.88 7.01
C PRO A 244 3.28 -5.85 7.11
N GLU A 245 3.61 -5.44 8.34
CA GLU A 245 4.70 -4.51 8.62
C GLU A 245 6.07 -5.19 8.61
N ASP A 246 6.39 -5.83 7.48
CA ASP A 246 7.72 -6.36 7.24
C ASP A 246 8.64 -5.21 6.78
N PRO A 247 9.81 -5.02 7.42
CA PRO A 247 10.64 -3.85 7.16
C PRO A 247 11.30 -3.90 5.77
N ASN A 248 11.07 -2.87 4.95
CA ASN A 248 11.75 -2.66 3.67
C ASN A 248 11.79 -3.91 2.75
N PRO A 249 10.65 -4.52 2.40
CA PRO A 249 10.63 -5.71 1.56
C PRO A 249 11.17 -5.39 0.16
N SER A 250 12.00 -6.27 -0.39
CA SER A 250 12.55 -6.09 -1.75
C SER A 250 11.46 -6.09 -2.81
N VAL A 251 10.38 -6.85 -2.58
CA VAL A 251 9.19 -6.90 -3.43
C VAL A 251 7.95 -6.70 -2.58
N THR A 252 7.04 -5.84 -3.00
CA THR A 252 5.75 -5.60 -2.34
C THR A 252 4.58 -6.03 -3.21
N GLN A 253 3.46 -6.35 -2.56
CA GLN A 253 2.19 -6.66 -3.23
C GLN A 253 1.20 -5.50 -3.17
N GLY A 254 1.55 -4.37 -2.55
CA GLY A 254 0.61 -3.27 -2.31
C GLY A 254 -0.42 -3.60 -1.22
N LEU A 255 -1.34 -2.66 -1.01
CA LEU A 255 -2.49 -2.83 -0.10
C LEU A 255 -3.64 -3.53 -0.82
N SER A 256 -4.11 -4.65 -0.27
CA SER A 256 -5.18 -5.46 -0.85
C SER A 256 -6.56 -5.07 -0.31
N PHE A 257 -7.56 -5.03 -1.19
CA PHE A 257 -8.96 -4.76 -0.91
C PHE A 257 -9.81 -5.94 -1.39
N ASN A 258 -10.67 -6.45 -0.51
CA ASN A 258 -11.50 -7.64 -0.77
C ASN A 258 -12.79 -7.38 -1.58
N GLY A 259 -13.18 -6.12 -1.81
CA GLY A 259 -14.44 -5.76 -2.46
C GLY A 259 -15.71 -6.01 -1.64
N VAL A 260 -15.60 -6.30 -0.34
CA VAL A 260 -16.75 -6.66 0.53
C VAL A 260 -16.98 -5.63 1.63
N ASP A 261 -15.95 -5.29 2.41
CA ASP A 261 -16.05 -4.38 3.56
C ASP A 261 -14.79 -3.53 3.79
N GLN A 262 -13.72 -3.78 3.05
CA GLN A 262 -12.43 -3.11 3.20
C GLN A 262 -12.38 -1.78 2.46
N PHE A 263 -11.93 -0.74 3.15
CA PHE A 263 -11.66 0.58 2.59
C PHE A 263 -10.72 1.36 3.53
N LEU A 264 -10.08 2.40 3.01
CA LEU A 264 -9.42 3.40 3.84
C LEU A 264 -10.22 4.70 3.81
N ARG A 265 -10.23 5.40 4.95
CA ARG A 265 -10.70 6.78 5.03
C ARG A 265 -9.50 7.66 5.36
N ILE A 266 -9.32 8.74 4.61
CA ILE A 266 -8.22 9.68 4.82
C ILE A 266 -8.75 11.04 5.29
N SER A 267 -8.00 11.71 6.15
CA SER A 267 -8.32 13.06 6.62
C SER A 267 -7.04 13.85 6.91
N ASP A 268 -7.13 15.17 7.02
CA ASP A 268 -6.00 15.99 7.51
C ASP A 268 -6.24 16.54 8.92
N ALA A 269 -7.42 16.23 9.49
CA ALA A 269 -7.81 16.60 10.82
C ALA A 269 -8.45 15.42 11.59
N PRO A 270 -8.40 15.43 12.93
CA PRO A 270 -9.00 14.39 13.77
C PRO A 270 -10.53 14.26 13.66
N ASP A 271 -11.20 15.32 13.17
CA ASP A 271 -12.65 15.37 12.93
C ASP A 271 -13.06 14.73 11.59
N LEU A 272 -12.12 14.06 10.91
CA LEU A 272 -12.30 13.36 9.64
C LEU A 272 -12.51 14.30 8.45
N THR A 273 -12.26 15.60 8.61
CA THR A 273 -12.28 16.55 7.50
C THR A 273 -10.94 16.54 6.75
N MET A 274 -11.01 16.89 5.48
CA MET A 274 -9.84 17.16 4.63
C MET A 274 -10.04 18.53 3.98
N GLY A 275 -9.10 19.45 4.20
CA GLY A 275 -9.22 20.85 3.74
C GLY A 275 -8.51 21.85 4.64
N ARG A 276 -8.10 21.46 5.86
CA ARG A 276 -7.42 22.33 6.82
C ARG A 276 -5.95 22.52 6.47
N ILE A 277 -5.25 21.43 6.17
CA ILE A 277 -3.85 21.39 5.75
C ILE A 277 -3.80 21.14 4.24
N ILE A 278 -4.49 20.11 3.77
CA ILE A 278 -4.51 19.70 2.36
C ILE A 278 -5.76 20.28 1.70
N LYS A 279 -5.56 21.33 0.92
CA LYS A 279 -6.64 21.97 0.17
C LYS A 279 -6.84 21.24 -1.15
N LEU A 280 -8.00 20.59 -1.35
CA LEU A 280 -8.32 19.88 -2.60
C LEU A 280 -8.11 20.75 -3.85
N ARG A 281 -8.51 22.03 -3.80
CA ARG A 281 -8.30 23.00 -4.89
C ARG A 281 -6.85 23.25 -5.30
N SER A 282 -5.90 22.90 -4.44
CA SER A 282 -4.47 23.03 -4.74
C SER A 282 -3.89 21.76 -5.32
N ILE A 283 -4.61 20.62 -5.29
CA ILE A 283 -4.14 19.37 -5.86
C ILE A 283 -4.20 19.47 -7.37
N ARG A 284 -3.05 19.27 -8.01
CA ARG A 284 -2.86 19.31 -9.46
C ARG A 284 -2.59 17.95 -10.07
N ALA A 285 -2.14 16.97 -9.27
CA ALA A 285 -1.94 15.62 -9.78
C ALA A 285 -2.20 14.52 -8.76
N PHE A 286 -2.60 13.37 -9.28
CA PHE A 286 -2.70 12.09 -8.59
C PHE A 286 -1.84 11.06 -9.32
N SER A 287 -1.11 10.25 -8.58
CA SER A 287 -0.30 9.15 -9.13
C SER A 287 -0.51 7.90 -8.29
N MET A 288 -0.74 6.76 -8.92
CA MET A 288 -0.91 5.49 -8.20
C MET A 288 -0.72 4.28 -9.10
N TRP A 289 -0.33 3.16 -8.50
CA TRP A 289 -0.41 1.84 -9.10
C TRP A 289 -1.68 1.14 -8.65
N VAL A 290 -2.39 0.55 -9.61
CA VAL A 290 -3.64 -0.17 -9.35
C VAL A 290 -3.60 -1.52 -10.03
N TYR A 291 -4.11 -2.52 -9.32
CA TYR A 291 -4.30 -3.88 -9.81
C TYR A 291 -5.74 -4.29 -9.52
N PHE A 292 -6.51 -4.69 -10.53
CA PHE A 292 -7.87 -5.20 -10.32
C PHE A 292 -7.87 -6.72 -10.27
N ASP A 293 -8.36 -7.30 -9.16
CA ASP A 293 -8.60 -8.74 -9.05
C ASP A 293 -9.89 -9.15 -9.76
N SER A 294 -10.92 -8.32 -9.61
CA SER A 294 -12.18 -8.40 -10.36
C SER A 294 -12.79 -7.01 -10.56
N PHE A 295 -13.49 -6.81 -11.67
CA PHE A 295 -14.22 -5.57 -11.91
C PHE A 295 -15.58 -5.61 -11.20
N THR A 296 -15.63 -4.98 -10.02
CA THR A 296 -16.87 -4.75 -9.29
C THR A 296 -17.64 -3.56 -9.88
N ASN A 297 -18.96 -3.51 -9.67
CA ASN A 297 -19.81 -2.51 -10.32
C ASN A 297 -19.45 -1.08 -9.87
N ASN A 298 -19.04 -0.22 -10.81
CA ASN A 298 -18.65 1.17 -10.56
C ASN A 298 -17.64 1.30 -9.42
N ALA A 299 -16.60 0.45 -9.42
CA ALA A 299 -15.60 0.47 -8.37
C ALA A 299 -14.82 1.80 -8.38
N HIS A 300 -14.80 2.50 -7.25
CA HIS A 300 -13.98 3.70 -7.05
C HIS A 300 -12.64 3.31 -6.42
N ILE A 301 -11.55 3.68 -7.06
CA ILE A 301 -10.19 3.55 -6.52
C ILE A 301 -10.02 4.56 -5.39
N PHE A 302 -10.41 5.82 -5.63
CA PHE A 302 -10.57 6.84 -4.59
C PHE A 302 -11.78 7.73 -4.88
N ASP A 303 -12.38 8.28 -3.83
CA ASP A 303 -13.52 9.19 -3.90
C ASP A 303 -13.48 10.16 -2.71
N PHE A 304 -13.21 11.43 -2.99
CA PHE A 304 -13.10 12.51 -2.00
C PHE A 304 -14.26 13.47 -2.17
N GLY A 305 -15.11 13.65 -1.16
CA GLY A 305 -16.29 14.51 -1.26
C GLY A 305 -17.12 14.61 0.01
N ASP A 306 -18.36 15.08 -0.10
CA ASP A 306 -19.31 15.27 1.01
C ASP A 306 -20.55 14.37 0.89
N GLY A 307 -20.39 13.22 0.23
CA GLY A 307 -21.46 12.29 -0.10
C GLY A 307 -21.73 12.23 -1.60
N ALA A 308 -22.74 11.47 -2.01
CA ALA A 308 -23.04 11.22 -3.41
C ALA A 308 -23.38 12.49 -4.19
N GLY A 309 -22.54 12.83 -5.17
CA GLY A 309 -22.72 13.94 -6.10
C GLY A 309 -22.56 15.30 -5.45
N ASN A 310 -21.93 15.37 -4.28
CA ASN A 310 -21.68 16.59 -3.53
C ASN A 310 -20.18 16.80 -3.33
N ASN A 311 -19.60 17.78 -4.02
CA ASN A 311 -18.18 18.14 -3.90
C ASN A 311 -17.19 16.99 -4.19
N ASN A 312 -17.60 15.99 -4.99
CA ASN A 312 -16.78 14.81 -5.25
C ASN A 312 -15.68 15.03 -6.27
N ILE A 313 -14.51 14.48 -5.99
CA ILE A 313 -13.48 14.13 -6.96
C ILE A 313 -13.18 12.65 -6.81
N PHE A 314 -13.35 11.88 -7.88
CA PHE A 314 -13.14 10.44 -7.81
C PHE A 314 -12.52 9.89 -9.09
N LEU A 315 -11.85 8.76 -8.93
CA LEU A 315 -11.32 7.93 -9.99
C LEU A 315 -11.82 6.52 -9.81
N GLY A 316 -12.38 5.94 -10.87
CA GLY A 316 -12.92 4.59 -10.82
C GLY A 316 -13.11 3.97 -12.20
N ILE A 317 -13.85 2.88 -12.25
CA ILE A 317 -14.25 2.22 -13.50
C ILE A 317 -15.76 2.36 -13.73
N ILE A 318 -16.18 2.18 -14.98
CA ILE A 318 -17.60 2.14 -15.34
C ILE A 318 -18.10 0.70 -15.36
N GLY A 319 -19.22 0.44 -14.70
CA GLY A 319 -19.88 -0.86 -14.72
C GLY A 319 -19.00 -1.96 -14.16
N ARG A 320 -19.11 -3.17 -14.72
CA ARG A 320 -18.32 -4.34 -14.32
C ARG A 320 -17.18 -4.65 -15.30
N GLY A 321 -16.67 -3.64 -16.01
CA GLY A 321 -15.72 -3.80 -17.11
C GLY A 321 -16.38 -3.74 -18.48
N ASP A 322 -15.56 -3.59 -19.51
CA ASP A 322 -16.00 -3.45 -20.91
C ASP A 322 -16.32 -4.83 -21.48
N GLU A 323 -17.54 -5.00 -21.98
CA GLU A 323 -17.95 -6.21 -22.67
C GLU A 323 -17.01 -6.46 -23.86
N SER A 324 -16.51 -7.69 -23.99
CA SER A 324 -15.69 -8.02 -25.16
C SER A 324 -16.56 -7.90 -26.41
N VAL A 325 -16.07 -7.19 -27.42
CA VAL A 325 -16.74 -6.87 -28.71
C VAL A 325 -17.24 -8.11 -29.49
N ASN A 326 -17.00 -9.33 -29.00
CA ASN A 326 -17.53 -10.57 -29.58
C ASN A 326 -18.97 -10.92 -29.17
N SER A 327 -19.65 -10.12 -28.34
CA SER A 327 -21.09 -10.22 -28.19
C SER A 327 -21.77 -9.28 -29.19
N ASN A 328 -22.12 -9.81 -30.36
CA ASN A 328 -23.15 -9.26 -31.26
C ASN A 328 -24.55 -9.29 -30.59
N GLU A 329 -24.64 -9.00 -29.29
CA GLU A 329 -25.90 -8.67 -28.66
C GLU A 329 -26.03 -7.15 -28.76
N ILE A 330 -26.49 -6.73 -29.93
CA ILE A 330 -27.13 -5.43 -30.12
C ILE A 330 -28.13 -5.30 -28.96
N ARG A 331 -27.86 -4.40 -27.99
CA ARG A 331 -28.92 -3.95 -27.08
C ARG A 331 -30.07 -3.56 -27.98
N PRO A 332 -31.25 -4.21 -27.91
CA PRO A 332 -32.32 -3.88 -28.83
C PRO A 332 -32.62 -2.40 -28.61
N LEU A 333 -32.32 -1.59 -29.63
CA LEU A 333 -32.73 -0.20 -29.66
C LEU A 333 -34.23 -0.23 -29.43
N LEU A 334 -34.69 0.48 -28.41
CA LEU A 334 -36.08 0.53 -27.97
C LEU A 334 -37.07 1.05 -29.05
N CYS A 335 -36.57 1.38 -30.25
CA CYS A 335 -37.31 2.01 -31.34
C CYS A 335 -36.90 1.49 -32.73
N ASP A 336 -36.47 0.23 -32.87
CA ASP A 336 -36.34 -0.37 -34.21
C ASP A 336 -37.68 -1.00 -34.65
N ALA A 337 -38.03 -0.81 -35.91
CA ALA A 337 -39.35 -1.10 -36.50
C ALA A 337 -39.67 -2.60 -36.63
N SER A 338 -38.83 -3.47 -36.06
CA SER A 338 -39.07 -4.91 -35.87
C SER A 338 -39.88 -5.20 -34.60
N SER A 339 -40.20 -4.19 -33.79
CA SER A 339 -40.96 -4.28 -32.54
C SER A 339 -42.48 -4.44 -32.70
N GLN A 340 -42.97 -5.08 -33.78
CA GLN A 340 -44.37 -5.54 -33.83
C GLN A 340 -44.64 -6.78 -32.96
N GLN A 341 -43.62 -7.36 -32.32
CA GLN A 341 -43.77 -8.53 -31.45
C GLN A 341 -43.76 -8.23 -29.94
N ASN A 342 -43.55 -6.98 -29.51
CA ASN A 342 -43.49 -6.63 -28.07
C ASN A 342 -44.85 -6.22 -27.43
N THR A 343 -45.97 -6.45 -28.11
CA THR A 343 -47.31 -6.38 -27.50
C THR A 343 -47.82 -7.73 -26.97
N LEU A 344 -47.04 -8.80 -27.11
CA LEU A 344 -47.40 -10.13 -26.62
C LEU A 344 -46.58 -10.47 -25.36
N PRO A 345 -47.24 -10.75 -24.22
CA PRO A 345 -46.53 -11.19 -23.03
C PRO A 345 -45.93 -12.59 -23.26
N ASN A 346 -44.65 -12.74 -22.95
CA ASN A 346 -43.97 -14.04 -22.93
C ASN A 346 -44.47 -14.88 -21.75
N TYR A 347 -45.42 -15.79 -22.00
CA TYR A 347 -45.69 -17.12 -21.39
C TYR A 347 -46.83 -17.76 -22.22
N PRO A 348 -47.13 -19.09 -22.14
CA PRO A 348 -48.15 -19.68 -23.01
C PRO A 348 -49.55 -19.31 -22.48
N SER A 349 -49.98 -18.10 -22.75
CA SER A 349 -51.37 -17.66 -22.62
C SER A 349 -51.93 -17.48 -24.03
N GLY A 350 -52.01 -18.60 -24.75
CA GLY A 350 -52.83 -18.74 -25.95
C GLY A 350 -54.10 -19.52 -25.61
N PRO A 351 -55.20 -19.35 -26.36
CA PRO A 351 -56.40 -20.15 -26.17
C PRO A 351 -56.05 -21.63 -26.32
N HIS A 352 -56.25 -22.42 -25.27
CA HIS A 352 -56.08 -23.86 -25.34
C HIS A 352 -57.18 -24.46 -26.23
N PRO A 353 -56.87 -25.48 -27.04
CA PRO A 353 -57.89 -26.20 -27.79
C PRO A 353 -58.83 -26.91 -26.82
N CYS A 354 -60.03 -26.38 -26.64
CA CYS A 354 -61.11 -27.08 -25.98
C CYS A 354 -61.53 -28.26 -26.87
N LYS A 355 -61.68 -29.46 -26.30
CA LYS A 355 -62.37 -30.55 -27.01
C LYS A 355 -63.80 -30.10 -27.29
N GLU A 356 -64.18 -30.03 -28.56
CA GLU A 356 -65.56 -29.80 -28.94
C GLU A 356 -66.43 -30.92 -28.35
N THR A 357 -67.42 -30.54 -27.54
CA THR A 357 -68.41 -31.47 -27.00
C THR A 357 -69.77 -31.11 -27.59
N THR A 358 -70.58 -32.12 -27.88
CA THR A 358 -71.94 -31.90 -28.39
C THR A 358 -72.86 -31.44 -27.25
N PRO A 359 -73.93 -30.67 -27.54
CA PRO A 359 -74.90 -30.24 -26.54
C PRO A 359 -75.54 -31.41 -25.75
N GLN A 360 -75.68 -32.58 -26.38
CA GLN A 360 -76.19 -33.79 -25.73
C GLN A 360 -75.21 -34.34 -24.67
N ASN A 361 -73.90 -34.27 -24.91
CA ASN A 361 -72.88 -34.68 -23.94
C ASN A 361 -72.77 -33.69 -22.77
N LEU A 362 -73.07 -32.41 -23.00
CA LEU A 362 -73.08 -31.38 -21.98
C LEU A 362 -74.27 -31.53 -21.01
N MET A 363 -75.42 -32.04 -21.49
CA MET A 363 -76.60 -32.34 -20.65
C MET A 363 -76.47 -33.61 -19.79
N LEU A 364 -75.50 -34.49 -20.09
CA LEU A 364 -75.19 -35.67 -19.25
C LEU A 364 -74.36 -35.31 -18.01
N LEU A 365 -73.72 -34.14 -17.98
CA LEU A 365 -73.07 -33.61 -16.78
C LEU A 365 -74.16 -33.12 -15.83
N LYS A 366 -74.45 -33.96 -14.83
CA LYS A 366 -75.55 -33.86 -13.87
C LYS A 366 -75.77 -32.42 -13.35
N ALA A 367 -76.83 -31.78 -13.82
CA ALA A 367 -77.50 -30.71 -13.08
C ALA A 367 -78.34 -31.34 -11.96
N ASN A 368 -77.69 -31.77 -10.87
CA ASN A 368 -78.37 -32.07 -9.62
C ASN A 368 -77.83 -31.12 -8.55
N VAL A 369 -78.70 -30.26 -8.03
CA VAL A 369 -78.35 -29.04 -7.27
C VAL A 369 -77.82 -29.31 -5.86
N ASN A 370 -77.67 -30.57 -5.42
CA ASN A 370 -77.41 -30.88 -4.01
C ASN A 370 -76.08 -31.58 -3.67
N GLU A 371 -75.22 -31.95 -4.63
CA GLU A 371 -73.89 -32.50 -4.33
C GLU A 371 -72.87 -31.99 -5.35
N PHE A 372 -72.09 -30.98 -4.94
CA PHE A 372 -70.94 -30.48 -5.70
C PHE A 372 -69.68 -31.19 -5.19
N GLU A 373 -69.25 -32.26 -5.86
CA GLU A 373 -67.90 -32.78 -5.69
C GLU A 373 -66.97 -32.11 -6.70
N CYS A 374 -66.02 -31.30 -6.20
CA CYS A 374 -64.88 -30.83 -6.98
C CYS A 374 -64.05 -32.03 -7.45
N LYS A 375 -64.29 -32.50 -8.68
CA LYS A 375 -63.27 -33.29 -9.37
C LYS A 375 -62.20 -32.33 -9.84
N LEU A 376 -61.14 -32.21 -9.04
CA LEU A 376 -59.88 -31.60 -9.48
C LEU A 376 -59.49 -32.23 -10.83
N PHE A 377 -59.05 -31.39 -11.75
CA PHE A 377 -58.62 -31.76 -13.10
C PHE A 377 -57.71 -33.01 -13.09
N ASP A 378 -58.20 -34.14 -13.61
CA ASP A 378 -57.48 -35.42 -13.72
C ASP A 378 -56.39 -35.43 -14.81
N THR A 379 -56.06 -34.28 -15.40
CA THR A 379 -54.91 -34.15 -16.28
C THR A 379 -53.81 -33.43 -15.53
N ILE A 380 -52.88 -34.21 -14.98
CA ILE A 380 -51.56 -33.70 -14.61
C ILE A 380 -51.00 -33.05 -15.89
N PRO A 381 -50.68 -31.75 -15.91
CA PRO A 381 -50.03 -31.16 -17.07
C PRO A 381 -48.75 -31.95 -17.32
N ASP A 382 -48.51 -32.37 -18.57
CA ASP A 382 -47.24 -32.94 -18.95
C ASP A 382 -46.15 -32.04 -18.38
N LYS A 383 -45.27 -32.61 -17.53
CA LYS A 383 -44.09 -31.89 -17.09
C LYS A 383 -43.36 -31.50 -18.36
N LEU A 384 -43.42 -30.23 -18.74
CA LEU A 384 -42.53 -29.70 -19.76
C LEU A 384 -41.13 -30.14 -19.36
N ASP A 385 -40.49 -30.93 -20.22
CA ASP A 385 -39.07 -31.19 -20.08
C ASP A 385 -38.40 -29.84 -19.89
N SER A 386 -37.64 -29.69 -18.80
CA SER A 386 -36.86 -28.48 -18.51
C SER A 386 -35.68 -28.28 -19.49
N SER A 387 -35.86 -28.75 -20.72
CA SER A 387 -34.96 -28.64 -21.86
C SER A 387 -35.20 -27.33 -22.60
N SER A 388 -35.10 -26.23 -21.85
CA SER A 388 -34.55 -24.98 -22.36
C SER A 388 -33.85 -24.33 -21.17
N LYS A 389 -32.82 -25.01 -20.65
CA LYS A 389 -31.66 -24.25 -20.20
C LYS A 389 -31.26 -23.45 -21.44
N VAL A 390 -31.66 -22.19 -21.49
CA VAL A 390 -30.87 -21.18 -22.19
C VAL A 390 -29.45 -21.51 -21.74
N PRO A 391 -28.53 -21.90 -22.65
CA PRO A 391 -27.17 -22.16 -22.25
C PRO A 391 -26.79 -20.92 -21.45
N ASP A 392 -26.44 -21.09 -20.16
CA ASP A 392 -25.88 -20.00 -19.37
C ASP A 392 -24.78 -19.45 -20.26
N THR A 393 -25.04 -18.32 -20.92
CA THR A 393 -24.06 -17.68 -21.78
C THR A 393 -22.94 -17.42 -20.82
N ALA A 394 -21.86 -18.17 -20.97
CA ALA A 394 -20.75 -18.14 -20.03
C ALA A 394 -20.40 -16.67 -19.90
N LYS A 395 -20.70 -16.07 -18.73
CA LYS A 395 -20.62 -14.62 -18.54
C LYS A 395 -19.25 -14.22 -19.01
N VAL A 396 -19.17 -13.54 -20.14
CA VAL A 396 -17.89 -13.23 -20.75
C VAL A 396 -17.20 -12.30 -19.77
N VAL A 397 -16.15 -12.80 -19.11
CA VAL A 397 -15.47 -12.03 -18.08
C VAL A 397 -14.73 -10.90 -18.79
N PRO A 398 -15.08 -9.63 -18.52
CA PRO A 398 -14.47 -8.51 -19.19
C PRO A 398 -12.98 -8.47 -18.86
N THR A 399 -12.14 -8.35 -19.88
CA THR A 399 -10.67 -8.34 -19.73
C THR A 399 -10.10 -6.95 -19.51
N ARG A 400 -10.87 -5.92 -19.88
CA ARG A 400 -10.51 -4.50 -19.76
C ARG A 400 -11.69 -3.71 -19.20
N ALA A 401 -11.41 -2.54 -18.64
CA ALA A 401 -12.43 -1.61 -18.17
C ALA A 401 -12.16 -0.18 -18.62
N THR A 402 -13.25 0.57 -18.84
CA THR A 402 -13.24 2.00 -19.07
C THR A 402 -12.94 2.74 -17.77
N LEU A 403 -11.90 3.58 -17.78
CA LEU A 403 -11.55 4.49 -16.70
C LEU A 403 -12.53 5.67 -16.68
N LEU A 404 -12.97 6.07 -15.49
CA LEU A 404 -13.81 7.22 -15.23
C LEU A 404 -13.15 8.15 -14.22
N TYR A 405 -13.01 9.42 -14.59
CA TYR A 405 -12.58 10.49 -13.70
C TYR A 405 -13.62 11.61 -13.73
N GLU A 406 -14.16 11.98 -12.58
CA GLU A 406 -15.16 13.05 -12.48
C GLU A 406 -14.82 14.06 -11.38
N VAL A 407 -15.23 15.30 -11.64
CA VAL A 407 -15.16 16.40 -10.68
C VAL A 407 -16.53 17.03 -10.56
N TRP A 408 -17.01 17.10 -9.33
CA TRP A 408 -18.26 17.68 -8.90
C TRP A 408 -17.98 18.88 -8.00
N ASP A 409 -18.79 19.92 -8.16
CA ASP A 409 -18.75 21.11 -7.33
C ASP A 409 -20.17 21.42 -6.86
N SER A 410 -20.35 21.47 -5.55
CA SER A 410 -21.66 21.36 -4.92
C SER A 410 -22.39 20.14 -5.54
N LYS A 411 -23.59 20.32 -6.08
CA LYS A 411 -24.38 19.25 -6.74
C LYS A 411 -24.25 19.20 -8.27
N GLN A 412 -23.30 19.95 -8.84
CA GLN A 412 -23.12 20.02 -10.28
C GLN A 412 -21.91 19.23 -10.73
N ARG A 413 -22.10 18.32 -11.68
CA ARG A 413 -20.99 17.66 -12.37
C ARG A 413 -20.32 18.66 -13.30
N LYS A 414 -19.07 19.00 -13.00
CA LYS A 414 -18.30 20.00 -13.74
C LYS A 414 -17.44 19.39 -14.84
N MET A 415 -16.93 18.18 -14.61
CA MET A 415 -16.06 17.47 -15.55
C MET A 415 -16.33 15.97 -15.47
N ARG A 416 -16.28 15.30 -16.62
CA ARG A 416 -16.41 13.85 -16.75
C ARG A 416 -15.52 13.37 -17.89
N ILE A 417 -14.44 12.68 -17.54
CA ILE A 417 -13.51 12.10 -18.50
C ILE A 417 -13.71 10.58 -18.52
N LYS A 418 -13.89 10.02 -19.71
CA LYS A 418 -14.04 8.57 -19.94
C LYS A 418 -12.95 8.11 -20.90
N VAL A 419 -12.18 7.10 -20.50
CA VAL A 419 -11.14 6.52 -21.35
C VAL A 419 -11.35 5.02 -21.44
N SER A 420 -11.78 4.55 -22.61
CA SER A 420 -12.26 3.17 -22.81
C SER A 420 -11.13 2.15 -22.90
N GLY A 421 -11.34 0.96 -22.31
CA GLY A 421 -10.45 -0.19 -22.47
C GLY A 421 -9.01 -0.02 -21.98
N VAL A 422 -8.74 0.91 -21.06
CA VAL A 422 -7.36 1.21 -20.61
C VAL A 422 -6.92 0.42 -19.38
N ILE A 423 -7.85 -0.04 -18.55
CA ILE A 423 -7.52 -0.76 -17.32
C ILE A 423 -7.53 -2.27 -17.58
N PRO A 424 -6.39 -2.97 -17.49
CA PRO A 424 -6.34 -4.42 -17.64
C PRO A 424 -6.78 -5.14 -16.37
N LEU A 425 -7.47 -6.28 -16.52
CA LEU A 425 -7.75 -7.19 -15.41
C LEU A 425 -6.50 -7.99 -15.02
N LYS A 426 -6.28 -8.21 -13.71
CA LYS A 426 -5.17 -9.02 -13.16
C LYS A 426 -3.77 -8.60 -13.61
N LYS A 427 -3.57 -7.30 -13.87
CA LYS A 427 -2.26 -6.72 -14.19
C LYS A 427 -2.11 -5.39 -13.48
N TRP A 428 -0.88 -5.09 -13.06
CA TRP A 428 -0.54 -3.78 -12.52
C TRP A 428 -0.59 -2.74 -13.62
N CYS A 429 -1.19 -1.59 -13.29
CA CYS A 429 -1.34 -0.46 -14.16
C CYS A 429 -1.02 0.81 -13.37
N HIS A 430 -0.08 1.62 -13.87
CA HIS A 430 0.20 2.93 -13.29
C HIS A 430 -0.72 3.97 -13.92
N ILE A 431 -1.44 4.71 -13.08
CA ILE A 431 -2.34 5.78 -13.48
C ILE A 431 -1.79 7.09 -12.92
N SER A 432 -1.54 8.06 -13.79
CA SER A 432 -1.19 9.43 -13.39
C SER A 432 -2.14 10.41 -14.06
N ILE A 433 -2.79 11.24 -13.25
CA ILE A 433 -3.67 12.31 -13.70
C ILE A 433 -3.00 13.61 -13.27
N THR A 434 -2.64 14.48 -14.20
CA THR A 434 -1.96 15.74 -13.89
C THR A 434 -2.52 16.88 -14.71
N ALA A 435 -2.59 18.05 -14.11
CA ALA A 435 -2.78 19.29 -14.83
C ALA A 435 -1.55 19.56 -15.73
N LYS A 436 -1.71 20.09 -16.95
CA LYS A 436 -0.59 20.51 -17.83
C LYS A 436 -0.30 22.01 -17.73
N THR A 437 -1.30 22.81 -17.40
CA THR A 437 -1.20 24.26 -17.29
C THR A 437 -1.33 24.70 -15.83
N ASN A 438 -0.72 25.84 -15.50
CA ASN A 438 -0.72 26.38 -14.14
C ASN A 438 -2.00 27.17 -13.79
N ASP A 439 -3.04 27.10 -14.62
CA ASP A 439 -4.33 27.71 -14.31
C ASP A 439 -4.88 27.15 -12.99
N SER A 440 -5.35 28.04 -12.12
CA SER A 440 -5.82 27.71 -10.77
C SER A 440 -7.22 27.09 -10.74
N LEU A 441 -7.99 27.21 -11.82
CA LEU A 441 -9.37 26.74 -11.90
C LEU A 441 -9.60 25.81 -13.10
N ARG A 442 -9.08 26.20 -14.27
CA ARG A 442 -9.35 25.59 -15.57
C ARG A 442 -8.10 25.08 -16.28
N PRO A 443 -7.25 24.25 -15.64
CA PRO A 443 -6.10 23.74 -16.34
C PRO A 443 -6.49 22.62 -17.31
N ASP A 444 -5.63 22.36 -18.28
CA ASP A 444 -5.74 21.17 -19.13
C ASP A 444 -5.40 19.94 -18.29
N ILE A 445 -6.22 18.90 -18.32
CA ILE A 445 -6.02 17.67 -17.54
C ILE A 445 -5.54 16.56 -18.46
N ALA A 446 -4.37 16.01 -18.18
CA ALA A 446 -3.80 14.88 -18.90
C ALA A 446 -3.90 13.61 -18.06
N ILE A 447 -4.26 12.50 -18.71
CA ILE A 447 -4.28 11.17 -18.13
C ILE A 447 -3.19 10.34 -18.81
N TYR A 448 -2.30 9.79 -17.99
CA TYR A 448 -1.23 8.88 -18.39
C TYR A 448 -1.49 7.49 -17.83
N ILE A 449 -1.35 6.49 -18.68
CA ILE A 449 -1.43 5.08 -18.32
C ILE A 449 -0.10 4.43 -18.68
N ASN A 450 0.57 3.84 -17.68
CA ASN A 450 1.92 3.27 -17.82
C ASN A 450 2.91 4.22 -18.51
N GLY A 451 2.80 5.53 -18.23
CA GLY A 451 3.68 6.58 -18.76
C GLY A 451 3.32 7.08 -20.16
N THR A 452 2.32 6.49 -20.81
CA THR A 452 1.82 6.96 -22.11
C THR A 452 0.59 7.85 -21.90
N GLN A 453 0.58 9.04 -22.51
CA GLN A 453 -0.56 9.95 -22.46
C GLN A 453 -1.72 9.37 -23.29
N VAL A 454 -2.83 9.01 -22.64
CA VAL A 454 -4.00 8.39 -23.29
C VAL A 454 -5.12 9.37 -23.59
N HIS A 455 -5.25 10.42 -22.80
CA HIS A 455 -6.29 11.45 -22.96
C HIS A 455 -5.77 12.81 -22.49
N VAL A 456 -6.26 13.87 -23.12
CA VAL A 456 -6.10 15.26 -22.66
C VAL A 456 -7.44 15.95 -22.78
N GLU A 457 -7.93 16.48 -21.66
CA GLU A 457 -9.10 17.34 -21.61
C GLU A 457 -8.63 18.80 -21.59
N LEU A 458 -9.02 19.57 -22.61
CA LEU A 458 -8.72 21.00 -22.67
C LEU A 458 -9.64 21.76 -21.71
N SER A 459 -9.11 22.73 -20.98
CA SER A 459 -9.89 23.56 -20.04
C SER A 459 -10.74 22.72 -19.06
N GLY A 460 -10.08 21.78 -18.38
CA GLY A 460 -10.70 20.92 -17.36
C GLY A 460 -11.18 21.68 -16.12
N PHE A 461 -11.43 20.96 -15.02
CA PHE A 461 -11.90 21.56 -13.77
C PHE A 461 -11.17 20.97 -12.56
N LEU A 462 -10.51 21.80 -11.76
CA LEU A 462 -9.97 21.39 -10.44
C LEU A 462 -11.04 21.46 -9.34
N PRO A 463 -11.05 20.54 -8.36
CA PRO A 463 -12.06 20.54 -7.30
C PRO A 463 -12.08 21.87 -6.53
N GLN A 464 -13.25 22.45 -6.30
CA GLN A 464 -13.38 23.78 -5.67
C GLN A 464 -13.76 23.74 -4.19
N ALA A 465 -14.15 22.57 -3.69
CA ALA A 465 -14.51 22.37 -2.31
C ALA A 465 -13.40 22.87 -1.37
N ALA A 466 -13.81 23.67 -0.37
CA ALA A 466 -12.88 24.18 0.64
C ALA A 466 -12.46 23.07 1.60
N SER A 467 -13.41 22.22 1.97
CA SER A 467 -13.20 21.02 2.75
C SER A 467 -14.15 19.92 2.30
N THR A 468 -13.82 18.68 2.63
CA THR A 468 -14.60 17.48 2.36
C THR A 468 -14.55 16.55 3.57
N THR A 469 -15.61 15.77 3.79
CA THR A 469 -15.77 14.93 4.99
C THR A 469 -15.69 13.43 4.69
N ASN A 470 -16.08 13.02 3.49
CA ASN A 470 -16.19 11.62 3.08
C ASN A 470 -15.11 11.30 2.02
N ASN A 471 -13.90 11.06 2.51
CA ASN A 471 -12.73 10.82 1.67
C ASN A 471 -12.25 9.39 1.80
N TYR A 472 -12.45 8.60 0.74
CA TYR A 472 -12.22 7.17 0.76
C TYR A 472 -11.22 6.73 -0.32
N ILE A 473 -10.49 5.66 -0.01
CA ILE A 473 -9.76 4.82 -0.96
C ILE A 473 -10.41 3.44 -0.93
N GLY A 474 -10.82 2.93 -2.10
CA GLY A 474 -11.48 1.65 -2.27
C GLY A 474 -13.00 1.64 -2.02
N LYS A 475 -13.62 2.80 -1.79
CA LYS A 475 -15.06 2.95 -1.56
C LYS A 475 -15.63 4.17 -2.29
N SER A 476 -16.83 4.02 -2.84
CA SER A 476 -17.61 5.08 -3.48
C SER A 476 -18.51 5.80 -2.46
N ASN A 477 -18.66 7.12 -2.61
CA ASN A 477 -19.65 7.91 -1.87
C ASN A 477 -21.10 7.61 -2.31
N TRP A 478 -21.28 6.94 -3.45
CA TRP A 478 -22.57 6.42 -3.94
C TRP A 478 -22.83 4.99 -3.47
N SER A 479 -21.97 4.41 -2.62
CA SER A 479 -22.18 3.05 -2.11
C SER A 479 -23.48 2.90 -1.33
N ASN A 480 -24.15 3.97 -0.90
CA ASN A 480 -25.46 3.88 -0.23
C ASN A 480 -26.60 4.42 -1.09
N ALA A 481 -26.30 4.94 -2.28
CA ALA A 481 -27.28 5.46 -3.22
C ALA A 481 -27.69 4.32 -4.16
N SER A 482 -28.89 3.76 -3.99
CA SER A 482 -29.51 2.90 -4.99
C SER A 482 -30.61 3.68 -5.71
N SER A 483 -30.49 3.86 -7.02
CA SER A 483 -31.63 4.28 -7.84
C SER A 483 -32.40 3.03 -8.30
N GLN A 484 -33.65 3.18 -8.73
CA GLN A 484 -34.45 2.05 -9.24
C GLN A 484 -33.88 1.45 -10.54
N TYR A 485 -32.98 2.16 -11.22
CA TYR A 485 -32.48 1.81 -12.55
C TYR A 485 -30.98 1.54 -12.60
N GLU A 486 -30.21 1.94 -11.58
CA GLU A 486 -28.76 1.73 -11.53
C GLU A 486 -28.38 0.79 -10.39
N LEU A 487 -27.53 -0.18 -10.71
CA LEU A 487 -26.94 -1.05 -9.71
C LEU A 487 -26.07 -0.23 -8.77
N LYS A 488 -26.23 -0.49 -7.47
CA LYS A 488 -25.43 0.08 -6.39
C LYS A 488 -23.93 -0.04 -6.69
N ASP A 489 -23.19 1.02 -6.41
CA ASP A 489 -21.73 1.00 -6.46
C ASP A 489 -21.16 0.00 -5.44
N GLN A 490 -20.22 -0.80 -5.89
CA GLN A 490 -19.56 -1.84 -5.10
C GLN A 490 -18.16 -1.39 -4.68
N LEU A 491 -17.65 -1.99 -3.60
CA LEU A 491 -16.30 -1.72 -3.13
C LEU A 491 -15.26 -2.23 -4.13
N PHE A 492 -14.10 -1.59 -4.11
CA PHE A 492 -12.97 -1.97 -4.94
C PHE A 492 -12.42 -3.35 -4.53
N ASN A 493 -12.22 -4.22 -5.52
CA ASN A 493 -11.60 -5.54 -5.35
C ASN A 493 -10.29 -5.60 -6.15
N GLY A 494 -9.17 -5.53 -5.45
CA GLY A 494 -7.87 -5.40 -6.06
C GLY A 494 -6.81 -4.91 -5.10
N LYS A 495 -5.71 -4.38 -5.64
CA LYS A 495 -4.58 -3.85 -4.88
C LYS A 495 -4.22 -2.44 -5.33
N VAL A 496 -3.78 -1.61 -4.39
CA VAL A 496 -3.26 -0.26 -4.64
C VAL A 496 -1.85 -0.16 -4.08
N PHE A 497 -0.96 0.47 -4.84
CA PHE A 497 0.42 0.74 -4.43
C PHE A 497 0.78 2.19 -4.78
N ASP A 498 1.61 2.83 -3.95
CA ASP A 498 2.20 4.15 -4.21
C ASP A 498 1.19 5.25 -4.56
N PHE A 499 0.20 5.48 -3.69
CA PHE A 499 -0.78 6.54 -3.86
C PHE A 499 -0.18 7.89 -3.46
N ARG A 500 -0.11 8.83 -4.42
CA ARG A 500 0.46 10.16 -4.24
C ARG A 500 -0.50 11.26 -4.69
N MET A 501 -0.48 12.37 -3.95
CA MET A 501 -1.15 13.61 -4.29
C MET A 501 -0.12 14.73 -4.40
N TYR A 502 -0.22 15.54 -5.44
CA TYR A 502 0.69 16.64 -5.70
C TYR A 502 -0.04 17.97 -5.82
N ASN A 503 0.53 19.04 -5.25
CA ASN A 503 0.09 20.41 -5.49
C ASN A 503 0.80 21.07 -6.69
N THR A 504 1.79 20.38 -7.25
CA THR A 504 2.50 20.76 -8.48
C THR A 504 2.08 19.86 -9.64
N VAL A 505 2.32 20.37 -10.86
CA VAL A 505 2.19 19.58 -12.08
C VAL A 505 3.30 18.53 -12.13
N MET A 506 2.95 17.29 -12.45
CA MET A 506 3.95 16.24 -12.68
C MET A 506 4.52 16.34 -14.09
N SER A 507 5.84 16.50 -14.19
CA SER A 507 6.55 16.41 -15.47
C SER A 507 6.59 14.96 -15.98
N GLU A 508 6.74 14.78 -17.28
CA GLU A 508 6.87 13.45 -17.88
C GLU A 508 8.08 12.68 -17.33
N THR A 509 9.18 13.38 -17.01
CA THR A 509 10.37 12.78 -16.40
C THR A 509 10.06 12.21 -15.01
N LYS A 510 9.33 12.98 -14.19
CA LYS A 510 8.91 12.57 -12.85
C LYS A 510 7.96 11.38 -12.92
N ILE A 511 7.01 11.38 -13.87
CA ILE A 511 6.11 10.25 -14.12
C ILE A 511 6.90 8.98 -14.48
N LYS A 512 7.87 9.08 -15.40
CA LYS A 512 8.71 7.92 -15.78
C LYS A 512 9.53 7.38 -14.61
N LYS A 513 10.13 8.26 -13.80
CA LYS A 513 10.85 7.86 -12.59
C LYS A 513 9.95 7.17 -11.56
N SER A 514 8.74 7.70 -11.32
CA SER A 514 7.76 7.06 -10.43
C SER A 514 7.34 5.67 -10.93
N ILE A 515 7.22 5.50 -12.25
CA ILE A 515 6.93 4.20 -12.85
C ILE A 515 8.08 3.24 -12.64
N GLN A 516 9.32 3.63 -12.97
CA GLN A 516 10.48 2.76 -12.79
C GLN A 516 10.61 2.32 -11.32
N TRP A 517 10.50 3.27 -10.40
CA TRP A 517 10.55 2.99 -8.96
C TRP A 517 9.48 1.99 -8.53
N GLY A 518 8.26 2.11 -9.05
CA GLY A 518 7.20 1.15 -8.75
C GLY A 518 7.37 -0.21 -9.43
N MET A 519 7.92 -0.26 -10.64
CA MET A 519 8.23 -1.52 -11.33
C MET A 519 9.27 -2.32 -10.55
N ASP A 520 10.33 -1.66 -10.06
CA ASP A 520 11.38 -2.29 -9.27
C ASP A 520 10.82 -2.91 -7.99
N LEU A 521 9.95 -2.18 -7.28
CA LEU A 521 9.35 -2.63 -6.01
C LEU A 521 8.23 -3.66 -6.20
N LEU A 522 7.50 -3.63 -7.31
CA LEU A 522 6.47 -4.63 -7.63
C LEU A 522 7.06 -5.86 -8.35
N ALA A 523 8.38 -5.88 -8.60
CA ALA A 523 9.08 -6.89 -9.40
C ALA A 523 8.44 -7.13 -10.78
N ILE A 524 7.96 -6.06 -11.41
CA ILE A 524 7.41 -6.08 -12.76
C ILE A 524 8.58 -5.97 -13.74
N LYS A 525 8.71 -6.96 -14.62
CA LYS A 525 9.75 -7.01 -15.66
C LYS A 525 9.34 -6.29 -16.93
#